data_AF-A0A2S0WGM7-F1
#
_entry.id   AF-A0A2S0WGM7-F1
#
_cell.length_a   1.000
_cell.length_b   1.000
_cell.length_c   1.000
_cell.angle_alpha   90.00
_cell.angle_beta   90.00
_cell.angle_gamma   90.00
#
_symmetry.space_group_name_H-M   'P 1'
#
loop_
_entity.id
_entity.type
_entity.pdbx_description
1 polymer ?
#
loop_
_entity_poly.entity_id
_entity_poly.type
_entity_poly.pdbx_seq_one_letter_code
_entity_poly.pdbx_strand_id
1 'polypeptide(L)'
;MIAPRATQGVSDRVLRYGVIAFVFVTGVLVAVLNPSILDLISVIGGIFMTFLVYLVPFLLFRKAKAFAHYAHRPDALFVGFMGAVIMAVSVWEMFR
;
A
#
# COMPACT_ATOMS: atom_id res chain seq x y z
N MET A 1 -14.18 16.79 6.13
CA MET A 1 -15.04 15.79 5.48
C MET A 1 -15.33 16.28 4.07
N ILE A 2 -14.50 15.90 3.11
CA ILE A 2 -14.62 16.34 1.71
C ILE A 2 -15.56 15.33 1.04
N ALA A 3 -16.86 15.60 1.13
CA ALA A 3 -17.90 14.77 0.51
C ALA A 3 -17.89 15.00 -1.02
N PRO A 4 -17.99 13.92 -1.82
CA PRO A 4 -17.74 13.95 -3.26
C PRO A 4 -18.96 14.50 -3.99
N ARG A 5 -18.87 15.73 -4.49
CA ARG A 5 -19.86 16.26 -5.45
C ARG A 5 -19.73 15.66 -6.86
N ALA A 6 -18.76 14.77 -7.08
CA ALA A 6 -18.58 14.03 -8.33
C ALA A 6 -19.53 12.83 -8.49
N THR A 7 -20.22 12.40 -7.42
CA THR A 7 -21.05 11.18 -7.42
C THR A 7 -22.55 11.45 -7.61
N GLN A 8 -22.97 12.71 -7.77
CA GLN A 8 -24.40 13.08 -7.71
C GLN A 8 -25.21 12.75 -8.97
N GLY A 9 -24.60 12.19 -10.03
CA GLY A 9 -25.29 11.84 -11.28
C GLY A 9 -25.02 10.44 -11.83
N VAL A 10 -24.17 9.63 -11.18
CA VAL A 10 -23.78 8.32 -11.70
C VAL A 10 -24.45 7.23 -10.87
N SER A 11 -25.30 6.43 -11.51
CA SER A 11 -25.94 5.27 -10.89
C SER A 11 -24.88 4.33 -10.31
N ASP A 12 -25.08 3.89 -9.06
CA ASP A 12 -24.21 2.93 -8.36
C ASP A 12 -23.95 1.67 -9.22
N ARG A 13 -24.95 1.25 -10.01
CA ARG A 13 -24.85 0.15 -10.95
C ARG A 13 -23.82 0.42 -12.05
N VAL A 14 -23.83 1.62 -12.63
CA VAL A 14 -22.89 2.03 -13.69
C VAL A 14 -21.48 2.15 -13.12
N LEU A 15 -21.34 2.69 -11.92
CA LEU A 15 -20.07 2.73 -11.19
C LEU A 15 -19.51 1.33 -10.95
N ARG A 16 -20.34 0.42 -10.43
CA ARG A 16 -19.93 -0.96 -10.16
C ARG A 16 -19.50 -1.70 -11.43
N TYR A 17 -20.30 -1.65 -12.49
CA TYR A 17 -19.94 -2.30 -13.76
C TYR A 17 -18.75 -1.62 -14.42
N GLY A 18 -18.61 -0.30 -14.29
CA GLY A 18 -17.46 0.45 -14.77
C GLY A 18 -16.16 0.02 -14.09
N VAL A 19 -16.16 -0.11 -12.76
CA VAL A 19 -15.00 -0.59 -12.00
C VAL A 19 -14.66 -2.04 -12.37
N ILE A 20 -15.67 -2.92 -12.48
CA ILE A 20 -15.45 -4.32 -12.87
C ILE A 20 -14.85 -4.41 -14.28
N ALA A 21 -15.46 -3.71 -15.24
CA ALA A 21 -14.97 -3.70 -16.62
C ALA A 21 -13.55 -3.12 -16.69
N PHE A 22 -13.27 -2.05 -15.95
CA PHE A 22 -11.94 -1.46 -15.86
C PHE A 22 -10.92 -2.46 -15.34
N VAL A 23 -11.13 -3.05 -14.17
CA VAL A 23 -10.20 -4.02 -13.56
C VAL A 23 -9.98 -5.22 -14.48
N PHE A 24 -11.05 -5.73 -15.10
CA PHE A 24 -10.97 -6.85 -16.03
C PHE A 24 -10.13 -6.52 -17.28
N VAL A 25 -10.43 -5.41 -17.95
CA VAL A 25 -9.72 -4.99 -19.17
C VAL A 25 -8.25 -4.70 -18.86
N THR A 26 -7.96 -3.96 -17.79
CA THR A 26 -6.57 -3.67 -17.41
C THR A 26 -5.82 -4.93 -17.00
N GLY A 27 -6.46 -5.86 -16.27
CA GLY A 27 -5.85 -7.12 -15.87
C GLY A 27 -5.50 -8.01 -17.07
N VAL A 28 -6.43 -8.14 -18.02
CA VAL A 28 -6.19 -8.88 -19.27
C VAL A 28 -5.11 -8.20 -20.11
N LEU A 29 -5.16 -6.88 -20.25
CA LEU A 29 -4.15 -6.12 -21.01
C LEU A 29 -2.75 -6.36 -20.43
N VAL A 30 -2.61 -6.22 -19.11
CA VAL A 30 -1.34 -6.50 -18.42
C VAL A 30 -0.93 -7.94 -18.67
N ALA A 31 -1.81 -8.94 -18.53
CA ALA A 31 -1.46 -10.34 -18.77
C ALA A 31 -0.98 -10.63 -20.22
N VAL A 32 -1.57 -9.97 -21.22
CA VAL A 32 -1.20 -10.13 -22.64
C VAL A 32 0.14 -9.44 -22.97
N LEU A 33 0.51 -8.38 -22.25
CA LEU A 33 1.78 -7.67 -22.44
C LEU A 33 3.01 -8.45 -21.93
N ASN A 34 2.85 -9.72 -21.53
CA ASN A 34 3.90 -10.62 -21.01
C ASN A 34 4.72 -10.15 -19.78
N PRO A 35 4.17 -9.45 -18.77
CA PRO A 35 4.71 -9.53 -17.43
C PRO A 35 4.39 -10.93 -16.86
N SER A 36 5.40 -11.62 -16.35
CA SER A 36 5.18 -12.85 -15.59
C SER A 36 4.22 -12.56 -14.43
N ILE A 37 3.14 -13.32 -14.30
CA ILE A 37 2.17 -13.19 -13.19
C ILE A 37 2.89 -13.34 -11.84
N LEU A 38 3.94 -14.17 -11.79
CA LEU A 38 4.78 -14.35 -10.61
C LEU A 38 5.51 -13.06 -10.23
N ASP A 39 6.03 -12.33 -11.21
CA ASP A 39 6.75 -11.08 -10.97
C ASP A 39 5.79 -10.01 -10.45
N LEU A 40 4.57 -9.93 -11.03
CA LEU A 40 3.54 -8.99 -10.56
C LEU A 40 3.10 -9.28 -9.12
N ILE A 41 2.83 -10.54 -8.79
CA ILE A 41 2.44 -10.94 -7.43
C ILE A 41 3.59 -10.70 -6.46
N SER A 42 4.82 -10.98 -6.86
CA SER A 42 6.02 -10.77 -6.04
C SER A 42 6.25 -9.29 -5.75
N VAL A 43 6.20 -8.42 -6.78
CA VAL A 43 6.39 -6.98 -6.62
C VAL A 43 5.29 -6.41 -5.73
N ILE A 44 4.01 -6.60 -6.10
CA ILE A 44 2.87 -6.06 -5.34
C ILE A 44 2.87 -6.61 -3.91
N GLY A 45 2.96 -7.93 -3.75
CA GLY A 45 2.95 -8.59 -2.44
C GLY A 45 4.12 -8.16 -1.56
N GLY A 46 5.32 -8.04 -2.12
CA GLY A 46 6.53 -7.62 -1.43
C GLY A 46 6.40 -6.20 -0.87
N ILE A 47 5.93 -5.25 -1.66
CA ILE A 47 5.71 -3.87 -1.21
C ILE A 47 4.68 -3.83 -0.08
N PHE A 48 3.51 -4.43 -0.30
CA PHE A 48 2.46 -4.44 0.71
C PHE A 48 2.93 -5.10 2.01
N MET A 49 3.72 -6.17 1.93
CA MET A 49 4.32 -6.80 3.08
C MET A 49 5.33 -5.91 3.79
N THR A 50 6.27 -5.29 3.08
CA THR A 50 7.25 -4.36 3.68
C THR A 50 6.53 -3.22 4.38
N PHE A 51 5.54 -2.61 3.73
CA PHE A 51 4.76 -1.56 4.35
C PHE A 51 3.99 -2.08 5.57
N LEU A 52 3.34 -3.24 5.51
CA LEU A 52 2.61 -3.77 6.66
C LEU A 52 3.55 -4.07 7.85
N VAL A 53 4.67 -4.75 7.60
CA VAL A 53 5.62 -5.18 8.63
C VAL A 53 6.33 -4.01 9.29
N TYR A 54 6.67 -2.95 8.55
CA TYR A 54 7.42 -1.82 9.10
C TYR A 54 6.53 -0.63 9.50
N LEU A 55 5.47 -0.35 8.74
CA LEU A 55 4.60 0.80 9.01
C LEU A 55 3.67 0.53 10.20
N VAL A 56 3.07 -0.66 10.31
CA VAL A 56 2.12 -0.96 11.40
C VAL A 56 2.76 -0.81 12.78
N PRO A 57 3.89 -1.48 13.11
CA PRO A 57 4.51 -1.30 14.41
C PRO A 57 4.96 0.15 14.61
N PHE A 58 5.51 0.81 13.60
CA PHE A 58 5.89 2.23 13.71
C PHE A 58 4.69 3.14 14.05
N LEU A 59 3.53 2.91 13.43
CA LEU A 59 2.31 3.62 13.73
C LEU A 59 1.77 3.28 15.13
N LEU A 60 1.85 2.02 15.55
CA LEU A 60 1.44 1.58 16.88
C LEU A 60 2.33 2.20 17.97
N PHE A 61 3.65 2.20 17.83
CA PHE A 61 4.56 2.84 18.78
C PHE A 61 4.29 4.35 18.92
N ARG A 62 3.89 5.01 17.83
CA ARG A 62 3.66 6.46 17.83
C ARG A 62 2.25 6.88 18.25
N LYS A 63 1.23 6.04 18.01
CA LYS A 63 -0.19 6.40 18.25
C LYS A 63 -0.86 5.64 19.38
N ALA A 64 -0.39 4.45 19.74
CA ALA A 64 -0.99 3.68 20.84
C ALA A 64 -0.44 4.20 22.18
N LYS A 65 -1.32 4.80 23.00
CA LYS A 65 -0.99 5.26 24.36
C LYS A 65 -0.36 4.18 25.24
N ALA A 66 -0.67 2.91 24.99
CA ALA A 66 -0.10 1.76 25.71
C ALA A 66 1.40 1.54 25.43
N PHE A 67 1.91 1.96 24.27
CA PHE A 67 3.30 1.79 23.86
C PHE A 67 4.12 3.09 23.87
N ALA A 68 3.50 4.22 24.27
CA ALA A 68 4.15 5.53 24.34
C ALA A 68 5.38 5.55 25.28
N HIS A 69 5.41 4.71 26.31
CA HIS A 69 6.56 4.58 27.21
C HIS A 69 7.81 3.97 26.52
N TYR A 70 7.62 3.21 25.43
CA TYR A 70 8.71 2.63 24.62
C TYR A 70 9.08 3.50 23.41
N ALA A 71 8.22 4.46 23.02
CA ALA A 71 8.38 5.27 21.81
C ALA A 71 9.64 6.16 21.78
N HIS A 72 10.20 6.48 22.95
CA HIS A 72 11.40 7.33 23.08
C HIS A 72 12.66 6.53 23.43
N ARG A 73 12.61 5.19 23.43
CA ARG A 73 13.82 4.40 23.60
C ARG A 73 14.67 4.46 22.33
N PRO A 74 16.00 4.59 22.46
CA PRO A 74 16.90 4.68 21.30
C PRO A 74 16.75 3.47 20.37
N ASP A 75 16.49 2.29 20.93
CA ASP A 75 16.25 1.06 20.17
C ASP A 75 15.01 1.17 19.27
N ALA A 76 13.91 1.75 19.79
CA ALA A 76 12.68 1.94 19.04
C ALA A 76 12.85 2.99 17.93
N LEU A 77 13.64 4.04 18.20
CA LEU A 77 13.95 5.07 17.21
C LEU A 77 14.82 4.51 16.07
N PHE A 78 15.82 3.68 16.41
CA PHE A 78 16.66 2.98 15.44
C PHE A 78 15.84 2.03 14.56
N VAL A 79 14.97 1.21 15.15
CA VAL A 79 14.10 0.30 14.40
C VAL A 79 13.11 1.07 13.50
N GLY A 80 12.57 2.19 13.98
CA GLY A 80 11.72 3.06 13.17
C GLY A 80 12.45 3.68 11.98
N PHE A 81 13.68 4.15 12.18
CA PHE A 81 14.54 4.67 11.11
C PHE A 81 14.89 3.59 10.09
N MET A 82 15.34 2.41 10.55
CA MET A 82 15.62 1.27 9.67
C MET A 82 14.40 0.84 8.87
N GLY A 83 13.22 0.79 9.49
CA GLY A 83 11.97 0.51 8.79
C GLY A 83 11.66 1.54 7.70
N ALA A 84 11.89 2.83 7.96
CA ALA A 84 11.73 3.88 6.96
C ALA A 84 12.71 3.73 5.79
N VAL A 85 13.98 3.38 6.05
CA VAL A 85 14.99 3.12 5.02
C VAL A 85 14.59 1.93 4.16
N ILE A 86 14.20 0.80 4.76
CA ILE A 86 13.78 -0.40 4.04
C ILE A 86 12.56 -0.11 3.17
N MET A 87 11.56 0.61 3.68
CA MET A 87 10.40 1.03 2.89
C MET A 87 10.81 1.91 1.69
N ALA A 88 11.75 2.85 1.87
CA ALA A 88 12.25 3.70 0.79
C ALA A 88 13.00 2.89 -0.28
N VAL A 89 13.83 1.93 0.12
CA VAL A 89 14.55 1.03 -0.79
C VAL A 89 13.58 0.13 -1.55
N SER A 90 12.58 -0.45 -0.88
CA SER A 90 11.57 -1.27 -1.56
C SER A 90 10.81 -0.48 -2.62
N VAL A 91 10.47 0.78 -2.36
CA VAL A 91 9.85 1.64 -3.38
C VAL A 91 10.83 1.90 -4.52
N TRP A 92 12.11 2.16 -4.23
CA TRP A 92 13.13 2.37 -5.26
C TRP A 92 13.33 1.14 -6.15
N GLU A 93 13.32 -0.06 -5.58
CA GLU A 93 13.41 -1.33 -6.33
C GLU A 93 12.20 -1.56 -7.25
N MET A 94 11.02 -1.00 -6.96
CA MET A 94 9.89 -1.09 -7.89
C MET A 94 10.09 -0.31 -9.19
N PHE A 95 10.80 0.82 -9.09
CA PHE A 95 11.01 1.73 -10.22
C PHE A 95 12.28 1.41 -11.02
N ARG A 96 13.09 0.46 -10.56
CA ARG A 96 14.32 0.02 -11.20
C ARG A 96 14.11 -1.30 -11.93
#